data_AF-A0A849R3G9-F1
#
_entry.id   AF-A0A849R3G9-F1
#
_cell.length_a   1.000
_cell.length_b   1.000
_cell.length_c   1.000
_cell.angle_alpha   90.00
_cell.angle_beta   90.00
_cell.angle_gamma   90.00
#
_symmetry.space_group_name_H-M   'P 1'
#
loop_
_entity.id
_entity.type
_entity.pdbx_description
1 polymer ?
#
loop_
_entity_poly.entity_id
_entity_poly.type
_entity_poly.pdbx_seq_one_letter_code
_entity_poly.pdbx_strand_id
1 'polypeptide(L)'
;DYDVVHEALTQGRLYGKDAKRLSSASAYSSVSTTQIEEFINPIHRLWAESSRINPISQIPYFILDRVTLWYKDGVKNLVVENEALSADYNNADFRNIRANASTIYPVRDLKTLNTITERYYSLAVELAYKRMLAQHEYVVIESYSDIALPWNGLNDLDIVIGVKPGQMLVYEPKKYLAAVQLVTTTYSQEEIRTARIVELIKPLKVVNVPPFRSEQLLQALKEKIPPLLEH
;
A
#
# COMPACT_ATOMS: atom_id res chain seq x y z
N ASP A 1 -7.34 2.81 -14.11
CA ASP A 1 -7.26 3.76 -12.98
C ASP A 1 -7.29 5.23 -13.43
N TYR A 2 -7.15 5.51 -14.73
CA TYR A 2 -7.03 6.87 -15.26
C TYR A 2 -8.08 7.85 -14.73
N ASP A 3 -9.36 7.50 -14.74
CA ASP A 3 -10.44 8.42 -14.32
C ASP A 3 -10.29 8.85 -12.84
N VAL A 4 -9.97 7.91 -11.95
CA VAL A 4 -9.80 8.19 -10.51
C VAL A 4 -8.54 9.04 -10.28
N VAL A 5 -7.45 8.72 -10.98
CA VAL A 5 -6.21 9.50 -10.90
C VAL A 5 -6.42 10.91 -11.45
N HIS A 6 -7.10 11.06 -12.58
CA HIS A 6 -7.39 12.36 -13.16
C HIS A 6 -8.26 13.20 -12.23
N GLU A 7 -9.34 12.63 -11.70
CA GLU A 7 -10.18 13.28 -10.67
C GLU A 7 -9.35 13.71 -9.45
N ALA A 8 -8.51 12.83 -8.90
CA ALA A 8 -7.67 13.15 -7.75
C ALA A 8 -6.70 14.31 -8.07
N LEU A 9 -6.03 14.28 -9.23
CA LEU A 9 -5.08 15.32 -9.64
C LEU A 9 -5.77 16.68 -9.84
N THR A 10 -6.98 16.72 -10.39
CA THR A 10 -7.73 17.98 -10.51
C THR A 10 -8.00 18.63 -9.15
N GLN A 11 -8.16 17.84 -8.10
CA GLN A 11 -8.31 18.30 -6.71
C GLN A 11 -6.97 18.59 -6.01
N GLY A 12 -5.85 18.40 -6.70
CA GLY A 12 -4.50 18.51 -6.13
C GLY A 12 -4.18 17.42 -5.12
N ARG A 13 -4.71 16.22 -5.35
CA ARG A 13 -4.57 15.01 -4.53
C ARG A 13 -4.00 13.88 -5.41
N LEU A 14 -3.68 12.76 -4.80
CA LEU A 14 -3.32 11.54 -5.54
C LEU A 14 -3.68 10.29 -4.74
N TYR A 15 -4.59 9.48 -5.28
CA TYR A 15 -4.98 8.19 -4.73
C TYR A 15 -5.52 7.30 -5.86
N GLY A 16 -5.51 5.99 -5.63
CA GLY A 16 -5.98 5.00 -6.59
C GLY A 16 -7.43 4.57 -6.33
N LYS A 17 -7.97 3.80 -7.28
CA LYS A 17 -9.34 3.25 -7.20
C LYS A 17 -9.62 2.46 -5.93
N ASP A 18 -8.67 1.66 -5.45
CA ASP A 18 -8.91 0.79 -4.30
C ASP A 18 -8.98 1.59 -2.99
N ALA A 19 -8.14 2.61 -2.82
CA ALA A 19 -8.25 3.55 -1.70
C ALA A 19 -9.62 4.26 -1.72
N LYS A 20 -10.11 4.69 -2.91
CA LYS A 20 -11.43 5.31 -3.08
C LYS A 20 -12.59 4.34 -2.76
N ARG A 21 -12.45 3.07 -3.11
CA ARG A 21 -13.44 2.03 -2.78
C ARG A 21 -13.49 1.75 -1.28
N LEU A 22 -12.32 1.60 -0.66
CA LEU A 22 -12.19 1.34 0.77
C LEU A 22 -12.66 2.54 1.60
N SER A 23 -12.41 3.78 1.14
CA SER A 23 -12.91 4.99 1.81
C SER A 23 -14.44 5.03 1.84
N SER A 24 -15.07 4.63 0.73
CA SER A 24 -16.53 4.55 0.63
C SER A 24 -17.14 3.42 1.46
N ALA A 25 -16.40 2.33 1.68
CA ALA A 25 -16.89 1.15 2.40
C ALA A 25 -16.66 1.20 3.92
N SER A 26 -15.71 2.01 4.37
CA SER A 26 -15.29 2.06 5.78
C SER A 26 -16.02 3.17 6.53
N ALA A 27 -16.45 2.88 7.76
CA ALA A 27 -17.08 3.86 8.63
C ALA A 27 -16.04 4.78 9.31
N TYR A 28 -15.40 5.67 8.55
CA TYR A 28 -14.45 6.67 9.07
C TYR A 28 -15.17 7.84 9.78
N SER A 29 -16.03 7.53 10.75
CA SER A 29 -16.87 8.52 11.46
C SER A 29 -16.06 9.50 12.33
N SER A 30 -14.82 9.15 12.70
CA SER A 30 -13.93 9.96 13.56
C SER A 30 -12.80 10.64 12.78
N VAL A 31 -12.63 10.35 11.49
CA VAL A 31 -11.61 10.99 10.67
C VAL A 31 -12.27 12.18 9.96
N SER A 32 -12.20 13.35 10.59
CA SER A 32 -12.60 14.66 10.02
C SER A 32 -11.68 15.09 8.87
N THR A 33 -11.32 14.19 7.96
CA THR A 33 -10.34 14.49 6.92
C THR A 33 -11.00 14.38 5.57
N THR A 34 -10.89 15.44 4.79
CA THR A 34 -11.09 15.44 3.34
C THR A 34 -10.07 14.56 2.58
N GLN A 35 -9.29 13.74 3.30
CA GLN A 35 -8.13 12.98 2.81
C GLN A 35 -8.15 11.51 3.30
N ILE A 36 -9.32 10.87 3.30
CA ILE A 36 -9.48 9.48 3.76
C ILE A 36 -8.69 8.52 2.88
N GLU A 37 -8.71 8.72 1.56
CA GLU A 37 -7.98 7.86 0.61
C GLU A 37 -6.47 7.90 0.87
N GLU A 38 -5.94 9.07 1.25
CA GLU A 38 -4.55 9.25 1.64
C GLU A 38 -4.23 8.68 3.02
N PHE A 39 -5.24 8.52 3.87
CA PHE A 39 -5.08 7.85 5.16
C PHE A 39 -5.00 6.33 4.96
N ILE A 40 -5.89 5.77 4.14
CA ILE A 40 -5.91 4.35 3.74
C ILE A 40 -4.62 3.97 3.02
N ASN A 41 -4.20 4.80 2.07
CA ASN A 41 -2.98 4.62 1.31
C ASN A 41 -2.06 5.83 1.49
N PRO A 42 -1.19 5.83 2.53
CA PRO A 42 -0.31 6.96 2.84
C PRO A 42 0.78 7.19 1.80
N ILE A 43 1.04 6.22 0.92
CA ILE A 43 2.00 6.35 -0.17
C ILE A 43 1.35 5.94 -1.48
N HIS A 44 1.23 6.88 -2.42
CA HIS A 44 0.74 6.55 -3.75
C HIS A 44 1.76 6.88 -4.81
N ARG A 45 2.13 5.88 -5.61
CA ARG A 45 3.03 6.04 -6.75
C ARG A 45 2.23 6.15 -8.05
N LEU A 46 2.38 7.27 -8.74
CA LEU A 46 1.88 7.41 -10.10
C LEU A 46 2.93 6.88 -11.08
N TRP A 47 2.67 5.70 -11.63
CA TRP A 47 3.55 5.07 -12.60
C TRP A 47 3.49 5.76 -13.98
N ALA A 48 4.63 5.84 -14.64
CA ALA A 48 4.72 6.18 -16.07
C ALA A 48 4.62 4.89 -16.90
N GLU A 49 4.21 5.02 -18.17
CA GLU A 49 4.39 3.92 -19.11
C GLU A 49 5.88 3.61 -19.28
N SER A 50 6.22 2.33 -19.40
CA SER A 50 7.61 1.89 -19.51
C SER A 50 8.23 2.34 -20.83
N SER A 51 8.89 3.50 -20.86
CA SER A 51 9.64 4.00 -22.01
C SER A 51 11.14 3.85 -21.75
N ARG A 52 11.75 2.77 -22.28
CA ARG A 52 13.21 2.49 -22.34
C ARG A 52 14.10 3.42 -21.49
N ILE A 53 14.30 3.08 -20.21
CA ILE A 53 15.20 3.74 -19.25
C ILE A 53 16.54 4.07 -19.93
N ASN A 54 17.07 5.26 -19.64
CA ASN A 54 18.49 5.51 -19.75
C ASN A 54 19.21 4.60 -18.73
N PRO A 55 19.95 3.55 -19.16
CA PRO A 55 20.53 2.52 -18.27
C PRO A 55 21.34 3.07 -17.09
N ILE A 56 21.73 4.35 -17.17
CA ILE A 56 22.52 5.07 -16.20
C ILE A 56 21.74 5.42 -14.92
N SER A 57 20.44 5.78 -14.98
CA SER A 57 19.72 6.30 -13.80
C SER A 57 19.20 5.22 -12.84
N GLN A 58 18.90 4.02 -13.36
CA GLN A 58 18.34 2.86 -12.63
C GLN A 58 17.08 3.17 -11.78
N ILE A 59 16.49 4.35 -11.94
CA ILE A 59 15.30 4.79 -11.21
C ILE A 59 14.04 4.16 -11.84
N PRO A 60 13.03 3.72 -11.06
CA PRO A 60 11.80 3.16 -11.61
C PRO A 60 11.00 4.14 -12.49
N TYR A 61 10.16 3.63 -13.38
CA TYR A 61 9.28 4.42 -14.26
C TYR A 61 8.08 5.00 -13.50
N PHE A 62 8.29 5.96 -12.61
CA PHE A 62 7.21 6.68 -11.94
C PHE A 62 7.30 8.17 -12.22
N ILE A 63 6.16 8.83 -12.35
CA ILE A 63 6.05 10.28 -12.57
C ILE A 63 6.30 11.01 -11.26
N LEU A 64 5.50 10.66 -10.24
CA LEU A 64 5.65 11.19 -8.90
C LEU A 64 5.08 10.24 -7.86
N ASP A 65 5.61 10.33 -6.64
CA ASP A 65 5.03 9.70 -5.46
C ASP A 65 4.40 10.78 -4.58
N ARG A 66 3.24 10.47 -4.00
CA ARG A 66 2.63 11.23 -2.92
C ARG A 66 2.84 10.48 -1.62
N VAL A 67 3.40 11.15 -0.62
CA VAL A 67 3.65 10.60 0.72
C VAL A 67 2.96 11.48 1.75
N THR A 68 2.03 10.92 2.52
CA THR A 68 1.25 11.68 3.51
C THR A 68 1.66 11.28 4.93
N LEU A 69 2.18 12.24 5.68
CA LEU A 69 2.64 12.08 7.06
C LEU A 69 1.57 12.59 8.02
N TRP A 70 0.99 11.68 8.80
CA TRP A 70 -0.12 11.92 9.72
C TRP A 70 0.36 12.22 11.14
N TYR A 71 1.07 13.35 11.33
CA TYR A 71 1.53 13.77 12.65
C TYR A 71 0.36 14.17 13.57
N LYS A 72 0.65 14.28 14.88
CA LYS A 72 -0.35 14.68 15.88
C LYS A 72 -0.78 16.14 15.72
N ASP A 73 0.13 17.01 15.30
CA ASP A 73 -0.04 18.45 15.13
C ASP A 73 -0.49 18.87 13.72
N GLY A 74 -0.58 17.93 12.78
CA GLY A 74 -1.07 18.20 11.44
C GLY A 74 -0.69 17.13 10.42
N VAL A 75 -1.17 17.33 9.20
CA VAL A 75 -0.86 16.48 8.04
C VAL A 75 0.17 17.17 7.17
N LYS A 76 1.23 16.45 6.77
CA LYS A 76 2.19 16.94 5.77
C LYS A 76 2.14 16.07 4.53
N ASN A 77 1.94 16.69 3.38
CA ASN A 77 1.99 16.01 2.08
C ASN A 77 3.35 16.29 1.45
N LEU A 78 4.09 15.22 1.14
CA LEU A 78 5.31 15.29 0.35
C LEU A 78 4.99 14.81 -1.06
N VAL A 79 5.62 15.45 -2.05
CA VAL A 79 5.63 14.99 -3.43
C VAL A 79 7.07 14.66 -3.80
N VAL A 80 7.32 13.47 -4.33
CA VAL A 80 8.62 13.06 -4.84
C VAL A 80 8.52 13.01 -6.35
N GLU A 81 9.19 13.90 -7.07
CA GLU A 81 9.08 14.02 -8.53
C GLU A 81 10.27 13.38 -9.22
N ASN A 82 10.00 12.50 -10.18
CA ASN A 82 11.05 11.88 -10.98
C ASN A 82 11.47 12.82 -12.13
N GLU A 83 12.52 13.59 -11.91
CA GLU A 83 13.10 14.49 -12.92
C GLU A 83 13.95 13.76 -13.96
N ALA A 84 14.13 12.44 -13.85
CA ALA A 84 14.81 11.65 -14.88
C ALA A 84 13.88 11.27 -16.05
N LEU A 85 12.56 11.47 -15.93
CA LEU A 85 11.59 11.22 -17.01
C LEU A 85 11.55 12.36 -18.05
N SER A 86 11.04 12.06 -19.25
CA SER A 86 10.91 13.04 -20.33
C SER A 86 9.94 14.18 -19.95
N ALA A 87 10.12 15.33 -20.61
CA ALA A 87 9.30 16.52 -20.39
C ALA A 87 7.80 16.32 -20.71
N ASP A 88 7.43 15.23 -21.41
CA ASP A 88 6.05 14.91 -21.80
C ASP A 88 5.15 14.65 -20.58
N TYR A 89 5.73 14.33 -19.43
CA TYR A 89 5.03 14.17 -18.16
C TYR A 89 4.95 15.46 -17.33
N ASN A 90 5.37 16.61 -17.87
CA ASN A 90 5.26 17.89 -17.15
C ASN A 90 3.95 18.59 -17.52
N ASN A 91 2.81 17.98 -17.13
CA ASN A 91 1.48 18.45 -17.51
C ASN A 91 0.90 19.49 -16.52
N ALA A 92 -0.16 20.17 -16.97
CA ALA A 92 -0.87 21.17 -16.17
C ALA A 92 -1.60 20.60 -14.94
N ASP A 93 -1.89 19.29 -14.92
CA ASP A 93 -2.64 18.61 -13.86
C ASP A 93 -1.79 18.46 -12.60
N PHE A 94 -0.46 18.39 -12.72
CA PHE A 94 0.44 18.33 -11.56
C PHE A 94 0.56 19.65 -10.79
N ARG A 95 0.07 20.78 -11.34
CA ARG A 95 0.15 22.07 -10.66
C ARG A 95 -0.59 22.08 -9.33
N ASN A 96 -1.75 21.45 -9.26
CA ASN A 96 -2.57 21.46 -8.05
C ASN A 96 -1.95 20.61 -6.94
N ILE A 97 -1.41 19.44 -7.28
CA ILE A 97 -0.73 18.58 -6.29
C ILE A 97 0.57 19.21 -5.79
N ARG A 98 1.32 19.89 -6.67
CA ARG A 98 2.50 20.69 -6.28
C ARG A 98 2.14 21.83 -5.35
N ALA A 99 1.06 22.56 -5.64
CA ALA A 99 0.58 23.65 -4.80
C ALA A 99 0.12 23.18 -3.41
N ASN A 100 -0.42 21.97 -3.32
CA ASN A 100 -0.85 21.36 -2.05
C ASN A 100 0.28 20.62 -1.30
N ALA A 101 1.47 20.50 -1.89
CA ALA A 101 2.60 19.84 -1.27
C ALA A 101 3.22 20.72 -0.17
N SER A 102 3.43 20.15 1.01
CA SER A 102 4.24 20.77 2.06
C SER A 102 5.72 20.82 1.68
N THR A 103 6.19 19.84 0.90
CA THR A 103 7.55 19.78 0.37
C THR A 103 7.57 18.98 -0.92
N ILE A 104 8.36 19.42 -1.89
CA ILE A 104 8.59 18.72 -3.15
C ILE A 104 10.05 18.27 -3.18
N TYR A 105 10.28 16.98 -3.42
CA TYR A 105 11.60 16.38 -3.56
C TYR A 105 11.84 15.98 -5.01
N PRO A 106 12.68 16.71 -5.77
CA PRO A 106 13.12 16.26 -7.08
C PRO A 106 14.13 15.11 -6.94
N VAL A 107 13.95 14.04 -7.72
CA VAL A 107 14.88 12.90 -7.76
C VAL A 107 15.30 12.59 -9.19
N ARG A 108 16.58 12.28 -9.39
CA ARG A 108 17.16 11.94 -10.70
C ARG A 108 17.85 10.59 -10.74
N ASP A 109 18.02 9.97 -9.59
CA ASP A 109 18.79 8.74 -9.42
C ASP A 109 18.23 7.90 -8.27
N LEU A 110 18.54 6.61 -8.31
CA LEU A 110 18.07 5.63 -7.34
C LEU A 110 18.55 5.91 -5.91
N LYS A 111 19.76 6.45 -5.72
CA LYS A 111 20.31 6.72 -4.39
C LYS A 111 19.53 7.81 -3.67
N THR A 112 19.20 8.88 -4.38
CA THR A 112 18.36 9.97 -3.84
C THR A 112 16.95 9.47 -3.52
N LEU A 113 16.35 8.67 -4.42
CA LEU A 113 15.05 8.04 -4.15
C LEU A 113 15.06 7.13 -2.91
N ASN A 114 16.09 6.30 -2.77
CA ASN A 114 16.23 5.41 -1.61
C ASN A 114 16.37 6.19 -0.31
N THR A 115 17.16 7.27 -0.30
CA THR A 115 17.32 8.14 0.87
C THR A 115 15.98 8.74 1.33
N ILE A 116 15.14 9.17 0.39
CA ILE A 116 13.80 9.70 0.68
C ILE A 116 12.86 8.59 1.15
N THR A 117 12.91 7.43 0.49
CA THR A 117 12.12 6.23 0.85
C THR A 117 12.41 5.80 2.28
N GLU A 118 13.69 5.61 2.62
CA GLU A 118 14.15 5.23 3.97
C GLU A 118 13.67 6.22 5.03
N ARG A 119 13.71 7.53 4.71
CA ARG A 119 13.36 8.58 5.66
C ARG A 119 11.85 8.74 5.88
N TYR A 120 11.05 8.62 4.83
CA TYR A 120 9.65 9.08 4.87
C TYR A 120 8.61 8.00 4.63
N TYR A 121 8.91 6.93 3.89
CA TYR A 121 7.87 6.00 3.43
C TYR A 121 7.44 5.11 4.60
N SER A 122 8.40 4.45 5.24
CA SER A 122 8.11 3.65 6.45
C SER A 122 7.45 4.50 7.54
N LEU A 123 7.89 5.75 7.71
CA LEU A 123 7.29 6.68 8.67
C LEU A 123 5.84 7.03 8.32
N ALA A 124 5.53 7.26 7.05
CA ALA A 124 4.16 7.57 6.61
C ALA A 124 3.21 6.40 6.88
N VAL A 125 3.63 5.17 6.58
CA VAL A 125 2.88 3.95 6.91
C VAL A 125 2.71 3.80 8.43
N GLU A 126 3.79 3.97 9.19
CA GLU A 126 3.76 3.85 10.66
C GLU A 126 2.77 4.83 11.31
N LEU A 127 2.79 6.10 10.88
CA LEU A 127 1.90 7.13 11.40
C LEU A 127 0.43 6.83 11.08
N ALA A 128 0.14 6.42 9.85
CA ALA A 128 -1.21 6.03 9.45
C ALA A 128 -1.68 4.80 10.23
N TYR A 129 -0.86 3.75 10.27
CA TYR A 129 -1.16 2.50 10.97
C TYR A 129 -1.44 2.70 12.47
N LYS A 130 -0.56 3.42 13.18
CA LYS A 130 -0.77 3.72 14.61
C LYS A 130 -2.07 4.47 14.87
N ARG A 131 -2.41 5.40 13.98
CA ARG A 131 -3.65 6.17 14.09
C ARG A 131 -4.87 5.30 13.77
N MET A 132 -4.78 4.40 12.78
CA MET A 132 -5.85 3.45 12.47
C MET A 132 -6.14 2.54 13.65
N LEU A 133 -5.11 1.95 14.26
CA LEU A 133 -5.25 1.10 15.46
C LEU A 133 -5.89 1.84 16.65
N ALA A 134 -5.63 3.13 16.80
CA ALA A 134 -6.22 3.92 17.89
C ALA A 134 -7.69 4.29 17.65
N GLN A 135 -8.17 4.21 16.40
CA GLN A 135 -9.49 4.71 15.99
C GLN A 135 -10.46 3.62 15.55
N HIS A 136 -9.98 2.42 15.27
CA HIS A 136 -10.76 1.31 14.72
C HIS A 136 -10.51 0.05 15.52
N GLU A 137 -11.58 -0.72 15.74
CA GLU A 137 -11.52 -2.02 16.41
C GLU A 137 -10.81 -3.06 15.52
N TYR A 138 -10.97 -2.95 14.21
CA TYR A 138 -10.37 -3.85 13.23
C TYR A 138 -9.60 -3.04 12.19
N VAL A 139 -8.37 -3.46 11.91
CA VAL A 139 -7.53 -2.93 10.84
C VAL A 139 -7.14 -4.07 9.92
N VAL A 140 -7.57 -4.00 8.67
CA VAL A 140 -7.19 -4.97 7.63
C VAL A 140 -6.04 -4.38 6.83
N ILE A 141 -4.96 -5.15 6.71
CA ILE A 141 -3.77 -4.77 5.95
C ILE A 141 -3.67 -5.68 4.74
N GLU A 142 -3.78 -5.10 3.55
CA GLU A 142 -3.61 -5.81 2.29
C GLU A 142 -2.14 -5.72 1.85
N SER A 143 -1.55 -6.86 1.50
CA SER A 143 -0.23 -6.89 0.85
C SER A 143 -0.34 -6.66 -0.65
N TYR A 144 0.76 -6.33 -1.31
CA TYR A 144 0.83 -6.10 -2.75
C TYR A 144 1.78 -7.08 -3.44
N SER A 145 1.54 -7.38 -4.72
CA SER A 145 2.50 -8.05 -5.62
C SER A 145 3.21 -9.30 -5.05
N ASP A 146 2.48 -10.19 -4.37
CA ASP A 146 3.04 -11.39 -3.73
C ASP A 146 4.07 -11.08 -2.63
N ILE A 147 4.05 -9.90 -2.01
CA ILE A 147 4.91 -9.57 -0.87
C ILE A 147 4.31 -10.14 0.42
N ALA A 148 5.14 -10.64 1.32
CA ALA A 148 4.74 -11.30 2.56
C ALA A 148 4.30 -10.31 3.64
N LEU A 149 5.06 -9.22 3.81
CA LEU A 149 4.71 -8.10 4.68
C LEU A 149 4.83 -6.80 3.88
N PRO A 150 3.75 -6.01 3.76
CA PRO A 150 3.81 -4.75 3.02
C PRO A 150 4.64 -3.67 3.74
N TRP A 151 4.96 -3.87 5.02
CA TRP A 151 5.81 -2.99 5.80
C TRP A 151 6.48 -3.74 6.96
N ASN A 152 7.77 -3.47 7.18
CA ASN A 152 8.59 -4.17 8.17
C ASN A 152 8.26 -3.84 9.63
N GLY A 153 7.41 -2.84 9.89
CA GLY A 153 6.96 -2.52 11.27
C GLY A 153 5.78 -3.36 11.75
N LEU A 154 5.29 -4.29 10.92
CA LEU A 154 4.21 -5.23 11.29
C LEU A 154 4.78 -6.39 12.11
N ASN A 155 4.71 -6.22 13.44
CA ASN A 155 5.33 -7.14 14.39
C ASN A 155 4.31 -7.88 15.25
N ASP A 156 3.04 -7.49 15.17
CA ASP A 156 1.94 -8.03 15.95
C ASP A 156 0.72 -8.11 15.04
N LEU A 157 0.19 -9.33 14.88
CA LEU A 157 -0.90 -9.64 13.97
C LEU A 157 -1.82 -10.63 14.67
N ASP A 158 -3.12 -10.39 14.64
CA ASP A 158 -4.11 -11.31 15.21
C ASP A 158 -4.42 -12.48 14.26
N ILE A 159 -4.38 -12.23 12.96
CA ILE A 159 -4.66 -13.21 11.92
C ILE A 159 -3.89 -12.92 10.65
N VAL A 160 -3.41 -13.97 9.97
CA VAL A 160 -2.81 -13.87 8.63
C VAL A 160 -3.62 -14.71 7.65
N ILE A 161 -4.17 -14.06 6.62
CA ILE A 161 -4.97 -14.71 5.58
C ILE A 161 -4.21 -14.65 4.26
N GLY A 162 -3.76 -15.80 3.76
CA GLY A 162 -3.27 -15.93 2.39
C GLY A 162 -4.44 -16.14 1.43
N VAL A 163 -4.43 -15.42 0.31
CA VAL A 163 -5.44 -15.55 -0.74
C VAL A 163 -4.77 -16.01 -2.03
N LYS A 164 -5.33 -17.03 -2.66
CA LYS A 164 -4.94 -17.48 -4.00
C LYS A 164 -6.18 -17.91 -4.78
N PRO A 165 -6.12 -18.10 -6.11
CA PRO A 165 -7.27 -18.52 -6.89
C PRO A 165 -7.95 -19.76 -6.28
N GLY A 166 -9.22 -19.63 -5.95
CA GLY A 166 -10.04 -20.71 -5.41
C GLY A 166 -9.95 -20.96 -3.90
N GLN A 167 -9.04 -20.30 -3.16
CA GLN A 167 -8.76 -20.65 -1.76
C GLN A 167 -8.37 -19.45 -0.89
N MET A 168 -8.83 -19.48 0.37
CA MET A 168 -8.32 -18.66 1.47
C MET A 168 -7.64 -19.57 2.49
N LEU A 169 -6.48 -19.17 2.98
CA LEU A 169 -5.64 -19.95 3.89
C LEU A 169 -5.34 -19.13 5.14
N VAL A 170 -5.63 -19.66 6.33
CA VAL A 170 -5.27 -19.02 7.60
C VAL A 170 -3.92 -19.52 8.06
N TYR A 171 -3.01 -18.62 8.42
CA TYR A 171 -1.73 -18.94 9.03
C TYR A 171 -1.67 -18.45 10.47
N GLU A 172 -0.95 -19.18 11.32
CA GLU A 172 -0.70 -18.73 12.69
C GLU A 172 0.26 -17.53 12.66
N PRO A 173 -0.12 -16.38 13.26
CA PRO A 173 0.64 -15.14 13.11
C PRO A 173 2.09 -15.23 13.56
N LYS A 174 2.38 -15.84 14.72
CA LYS A 174 3.75 -15.92 15.25
C LYS A 174 4.65 -16.77 14.35
N LYS A 175 4.16 -17.89 13.84
CA LYS A 175 4.86 -18.74 12.87
C LYS A 175 5.07 -18.01 11.54
N TYR A 176 4.08 -17.25 11.07
CA TYR A 176 4.21 -16.47 9.84
C TYR A 176 5.32 -15.41 9.99
N LEU A 177 5.27 -14.59 11.04
CA LEU A 177 6.27 -13.55 11.32
C LEU A 177 7.66 -14.14 11.56
N ALA A 178 7.77 -15.27 12.26
CA ALA A 178 9.04 -15.97 12.45
C ALA A 178 9.62 -16.48 11.12
N ALA A 179 8.79 -17.01 10.23
CA ALA A 179 9.21 -17.44 8.90
C ALA A 179 9.69 -16.25 8.05
N VAL A 180 8.99 -15.10 8.12
CA VAL A 180 9.45 -13.87 7.48
C VAL A 180 10.82 -13.45 8.02
N GLN A 181 10.99 -13.37 9.34
CA GLN A 181 12.25 -12.98 9.98
C GLN A 181 13.42 -13.89 9.59
N LEU A 182 13.19 -15.20 9.52
CA LEU A 182 14.19 -16.18 9.08
C LEU A 182 14.64 -15.91 7.64
N VAL A 183 13.70 -15.62 6.74
CA VAL A 183 13.99 -15.30 5.33
C VAL A 183 14.68 -13.94 5.21
N THR A 184 14.26 -12.91 5.96
CA THR A 184 14.90 -11.59 5.96
C THR A 184 16.37 -11.67 6.37
N THR A 185 16.70 -12.50 7.36
CA THR A 185 18.08 -12.67 7.82
C THR A 185 18.94 -13.38 6.78
N THR A 186 18.32 -14.19 5.93
CA THR A 186 18.99 -14.96 4.87
C THR A 186 19.15 -14.17 3.57
N TYR A 187 18.18 -13.31 3.24
CA TYR A 187 18.15 -12.51 2.02
C TYR A 187 18.12 -11.02 2.40
N SER A 188 19.25 -10.33 2.26
CA SER A 188 19.33 -8.91 2.59
C SER A 188 18.62 -8.04 1.54
N GLN A 189 17.90 -7.01 1.98
CA GLN A 189 17.48 -5.82 1.21
C GLN A 189 16.36 -5.98 0.17
N GLU A 190 15.72 -7.14 0.05
CA GLU A 190 14.59 -7.34 -0.88
C GLU A 190 13.25 -7.49 -0.16
N GLU A 191 12.18 -7.04 -0.80
CA GLU A 191 10.81 -7.40 -0.40
C GLU A 191 10.65 -8.93 -0.48
N ILE A 192 10.20 -9.53 0.62
CA ILE A 192 10.11 -10.98 0.73
C ILE A 192 8.83 -11.46 0.09
N ARG A 193 8.92 -12.41 -0.83
CA ARG A 193 7.75 -13.00 -1.47
C ARG A 193 6.99 -13.93 -0.54
N THR A 194 5.65 -13.83 -0.53
CA THR A 194 4.74 -14.73 0.18
C THR A 194 4.97 -16.18 -0.25
N ALA A 195 5.23 -16.42 -1.54
CA ALA A 195 5.57 -17.74 -2.05
C ALA A 195 6.69 -18.44 -1.26
N ARG A 196 7.71 -17.70 -0.80
CA ARG A 196 8.80 -18.27 0.01
C ARG A 196 8.38 -18.58 1.44
N ILE A 197 7.48 -17.78 2.00
CA ILE A 197 7.01 -17.96 3.38
C ILE A 197 6.13 -19.20 3.49
N VAL A 198 5.22 -19.38 2.54
CA VAL A 198 4.26 -20.51 2.55
C VAL A 198 4.92 -21.87 2.29
N GLU A 199 6.17 -21.90 1.84
CA GLU A 199 6.98 -23.14 1.78
C GLU A 199 7.46 -23.58 3.17
N LEU A 200 7.60 -22.65 4.11
CA LEU A 200 8.15 -22.90 5.45
C LEU A 200 7.09 -23.25 6.50
N ILE A 201 5.83 -22.89 6.24
CA ILE A 201 4.73 -23.02 7.19
C ILE A 201 3.52 -23.69 6.56
N LYS A 202 2.74 -24.41 7.36
CA LYS A 202 1.46 -24.97 6.94
C LYS A 202 0.30 -24.08 7.42
N PRO A 203 -0.75 -23.90 6.60
CA PRO A 203 -1.95 -23.20 7.04
C PRO A 203 -2.65 -23.97 8.17
N LEU A 204 -3.25 -23.24 9.10
CA LEU A 204 -4.13 -23.77 10.14
C LEU A 204 -5.46 -24.22 9.54
N LYS A 205 -5.97 -23.47 8.57
CA LYS A 205 -7.26 -23.72 7.92
C LYS A 205 -7.20 -23.34 6.45
N VAL A 206 -7.93 -24.10 5.62
CA VAL A 206 -8.11 -23.83 4.20
C VAL A 206 -9.59 -23.80 3.90
N VAL A 207 -10.07 -22.70 3.33
CA VAL A 207 -11.46 -22.53 2.88
C VAL A 207 -11.47 -22.43 1.36
N ASN A 208 -12.25 -23.29 0.72
CA ASN A 208 -12.45 -23.23 -0.73
C ASN A 208 -13.47 -22.14 -1.08
N VAL A 209 -13.08 -21.30 -2.02
CA VAL A 209 -13.84 -20.15 -2.51
C VAL A 209 -13.96 -20.29 -4.03
N PRO A 210 -14.97 -21.00 -4.54
CA PRO A 210 -15.15 -21.16 -5.98
C PRO A 210 -15.36 -19.79 -6.65
N PRO A 211 -15.14 -19.68 -7.98
CA PRO A 211 -15.43 -18.45 -8.70
C PRO A 211 -16.93 -18.12 -8.57
N PHE A 212 -17.22 -16.88 -8.17
CA PHE A 212 -18.58 -16.35 -8.08
C PHE A 212 -18.82 -15.30 -9.15
N ARG A 213 -20.07 -15.16 -9.59
CA ARG A 213 -20.49 -13.99 -10.36
C ARG A 213 -20.42 -12.74 -9.48
N SER A 214 -20.15 -11.59 -10.06
CA SER A 214 -20.00 -10.32 -9.33
C SER A 214 -21.17 -10.02 -8.40
N GLU A 215 -22.40 -10.35 -8.83
CA GLU A 215 -23.65 -10.16 -8.08
C GLU A 215 -23.74 -11.03 -6.82
N GLN A 216 -23.10 -12.20 -6.84
CA GLN A 216 -23.15 -13.21 -5.77
C GLN A 216 -21.93 -13.13 -4.84
N LEU A 217 -20.84 -12.50 -5.30
CA LEU A 217 -19.55 -12.51 -4.63
C LEU A 217 -19.62 -12.03 -3.18
N LEU A 218 -20.27 -10.89 -2.93
CA LEU A 218 -20.35 -10.32 -1.59
C LEU A 218 -21.09 -11.24 -0.61
N GLN A 219 -22.24 -11.78 -1.02
CA GLN A 219 -23.01 -12.69 -0.18
C GLN A 219 -22.25 -14.00 0.06
N ALA A 220 -21.64 -14.56 -0.98
CA ALA A 220 -20.85 -15.76 -0.85
C ALA A 220 -19.64 -15.58 0.08
N LEU A 221 -18.94 -14.45 0.00
CA LEU A 221 -17.81 -14.15 0.89
C LEU A 221 -18.27 -13.97 2.35
N LYS A 222 -19.43 -13.37 2.61
CA LYS A 222 -20.00 -13.27 3.96
C LYS A 222 -20.25 -14.63 4.63
N GLU A 223 -20.49 -15.67 3.85
CA GLU A 223 -20.64 -17.05 4.36
C GLU A 223 -19.29 -17.75 4.57
N LYS A 224 -18.25 -17.37 3.80
CA LYS A 224 -16.92 -18.01 3.82
C LYS A 224 -15.94 -17.37 4.79
N ILE A 225 -16.10 -16.09 5.13
CA ILE A 225 -15.19 -15.34 6.01
C ILE A 225 -15.33 -15.73 7.49
N PRO A 226 -16.53 -15.85 8.10
CA PRO A 226 -16.64 -16.11 9.54
C PRO A 226 -15.85 -17.35 10.02
N PRO A 227 -15.86 -18.49 9.29
CA PRO A 227 -15.03 -19.62 9.66
C PRO A 227 -13.53 -19.33 9.71
N LEU A 228 -13.02 -18.31 9.01
CA LEU A 228 -11.60 -17.93 9.05
C LEU A 228 -11.24 -17.18 10.33
N LEU A 229 -12.22 -16.57 11.01
CA LEU A 229 -11.99 -15.70 12.18
C LEU A 229 -12.13 -16.46 13.51
N GLU A 230 -12.64 -17.69 13.49
CA GLU A 230 -12.80 -18.54 14.67
C GLU A 230 -11.52 -19.36 14.95
N HIS A 231 -10.46 -18.71 15.46
CA HIS A 231 -9.18 -19.35 15.78
C HIS A 231 -8.54 -18.86 17.07
#